data_AF-A0A916G882-F1
#
_entry.id   AF-A0A916G882-F1
#
_cell.length_a   1.000
_cell.length_b   1.000
_cell.length_c   1.000
_cell.angle_alpha   90.00
_cell.angle_beta   90.00
_cell.angle_gamma   90.00
#
_symmetry.space_group_name_H-M   'P 1'
#
loop_
_entity.id
_entity.type
_entity.pdbx_description
1 polymer ?
#
loop_
_entity_poly.entity_id
_entity_poly.type
_entity_poly.pdbx_seq_one_letter_code
_entity_poly.pdbx_strand_id
1 'polypeptide(L)'
;MTLDPLFRAAVAGAFVLTAAFAPEARSDSLATIAPLAGGPYPVGCSSVEQDFSRVPPGENVEWWWEGVPTDGGTQRYLTALLSTSATPVLTVQIPDDGDLYGPHAGTSIPVVLLVCYPTDPGNPYADYALPTGRSVPRMQRSGDPPRLSSARARWPVLLYSHGYAGSPISGDYVTALTLLASHGYAVVAPFHGDQRIANLRLEDASDLLFALGEFAKFTAMQAVRPLALAAALDHVLGTPGWMDRLDASQVAGFGASQGGESLMLMAGAKLTVSVGLSSKQVMADSRLKAVTTYVPYFGQSFFPAFGRDQNGVDAMLPVPLLAIAGTADTTSPIGAVEEAMKRLSQSRILVALEGVEHGFDAASSGDIFTWTLQFLAAHAQDDRDARATLQRMERVAGGGDDRRVIDYTAPAPATGGERIVVEFQNDELAHFFYTADVDEAAMLDAGVIVPGWRRTGFVFKAWDRFFASGDASCRYFTSRGGVYSHFYSIWAPECAILAADPLWRFEALAFRAELPALEDCPPGRMRVTRVYNLMDGGAPNHRFLTSASEIAHMEDEDWYVEGSVFCTPP
;
A
#
# COMPACT_ATOMS: atom_id res chain seq x y z
N MET A 1 14.72 24.44 -44.89
CA MET A 1 14.94 23.36 -45.87
C MET A 1 14.23 22.13 -45.35
N THR A 2 13.06 21.84 -45.92
CA THR A 2 12.25 20.67 -45.60
C THR A 2 12.96 19.43 -46.15
N LEU A 3 13.48 18.58 -45.26
CA LEU A 3 14.02 17.28 -45.63
C LEU A 3 12.89 16.36 -46.14
N ASP A 4 13.24 15.57 -47.15
CA ASP A 4 12.36 14.67 -47.91
C ASP A 4 11.65 13.63 -47.00
N PRO A 5 10.33 13.42 -47.12
CA PRO A 5 9.61 12.38 -46.39
C PRO A 5 10.16 10.95 -46.60
N LEU A 6 10.85 10.67 -47.71
CA LEU A 6 11.58 9.40 -47.91
C LEU A 6 12.82 9.28 -47.02
N PHE A 7 13.43 10.40 -46.61
CA PHE A 7 14.56 10.42 -45.69
C PHE A 7 14.13 10.18 -44.24
N ARG A 8 12.92 10.66 -43.85
CA ARG A 8 12.28 10.28 -42.58
C ARG A 8 11.98 8.77 -42.52
N ALA A 9 11.52 8.18 -43.63
CA ALA A 9 11.28 6.74 -43.72
C ALA A 9 12.59 5.90 -43.71
N ALA A 10 13.69 6.41 -44.27
CA ALA A 10 14.98 5.72 -44.28
C ALA A 10 15.73 5.78 -42.93
N VAL A 11 15.62 6.89 -42.19
CA VAL A 11 16.16 7.01 -40.83
C VAL A 11 15.30 6.26 -39.82
N ALA A 12 13.97 6.21 -40.02
CA ALA A 12 13.09 5.30 -39.28
C ALA A 12 13.39 3.82 -39.62
N GLY A 13 13.72 3.49 -40.87
CA GLY A 13 13.98 2.12 -41.33
C GLY A 13 15.16 1.42 -40.64
N ALA A 14 16.16 2.16 -40.17
CA ALA A 14 17.27 1.59 -39.39
C ALA A 14 16.89 1.30 -37.92
N PHE A 15 15.91 2.03 -37.38
CA PHE A 15 15.35 1.83 -36.04
C PHE A 15 14.10 0.90 -36.03
N VAL A 16 13.50 0.61 -37.19
CA VAL A 16 12.44 -0.39 -37.34
C VAL A 16 13.00 -1.80 -37.56
N LEU A 17 14.30 -1.94 -37.87
CA LEU A 17 14.96 -3.26 -37.92
C LEU A 17 15.09 -3.93 -36.55
N THR A 18 14.90 -3.22 -35.44
CA THR A 18 14.67 -3.80 -34.10
C THR A 18 13.21 -4.17 -33.86
N ALA A 19 12.25 -3.50 -34.50
CA ALA A 19 10.82 -3.84 -34.42
C ALA A 19 10.46 -5.17 -35.12
N ALA A 20 11.32 -5.67 -36.02
CA ALA A 20 11.15 -7.00 -36.64
C ALA A 20 11.43 -8.18 -35.68
N PHE A 21 11.90 -7.89 -34.46
CA PHE A 21 11.99 -8.85 -33.36
C PHE A 21 11.35 -8.28 -32.08
N ALA A 22 10.23 -7.56 -32.20
CA ALA A 22 9.34 -7.44 -31.07
C ALA A 22 9.00 -8.87 -30.63
N PRO A 23 9.36 -9.29 -29.40
CA PRO A 23 8.87 -10.57 -28.92
C PRO A 23 7.33 -10.47 -28.97
N GLU A 24 6.66 -11.46 -29.55
CA GLU A 24 5.23 -11.69 -29.28
C GLU A 24 5.01 -11.46 -27.79
N ALA A 25 3.91 -10.80 -27.39
CA ALA A 25 3.59 -10.54 -26.00
C ALA A 25 3.80 -11.83 -25.19
N ARG A 26 4.93 -11.89 -24.46
CA ARG A 26 5.31 -13.10 -23.74
C ARG A 26 4.38 -13.17 -22.54
N SER A 27 3.71 -14.31 -22.38
CA SER A 27 2.85 -14.50 -21.21
C SER A 27 3.68 -14.39 -19.94
N ASP A 28 3.40 -13.40 -19.11
CA ASP A 28 3.98 -13.32 -17.77
C ASP A 28 3.26 -14.33 -16.87
N SER A 29 3.98 -15.36 -16.42
CA SER A 29 3.45 -16.41 -15.54
C SER A 29 2.95 -15.90 -14.18
N LEU A 30 3.37 -14.70 -13.78
CA LEU A 30 2.96 -14.04 -12.54
C LEU A 30 1.88 -12.96 -12.73
N ALA A 31 1.44 -12.67 -13.96
CA ALA A 31 0.40 -11.65 -14.18
C ALA A 31 -0.94 -12.02 -13.54
N THR A 32 -1.28 -13.31 -13.49
CA THR A 32 -2.48 -13.83 -12.83
C THR A 32 -2.09 -14.77 -11.71
N ILE A 33 -2.41 -14.40 -10.47
CA ILE A 33 -2.06 -15.18 -9.28
C ILE A 33 -3.29 -15.93 -8.78
N ALA A 34 -3.10 -17.20 -8.41
CA ALA A 34 -4.17 -17.98 -7.79
C ALA A 34 -4.57 -17.38 -6.43
N PRO A 35 -5.86 -17.39 -6.06
CA PRO A 35 -6.28 -16.86 -4.78
C PRO A 35 -5.64 -17.68 -3.66
N LEU A 36 -5.17 -16.99 -2.61
CA LEU A 36 -4.58 -17.67 -1.47
C LEU A 36 -5.63 -18.55 -0.79
N ALA A 37 -5.24 -19.81 -0.54
CA ALA A 37 -6.04 -20.72 0.27
C ALA A 37 -6.09 -20.23 1.74
N GLY A 38 -6.95 -20.84 2.55
CA GLY A 38 -6.99 -20.56 3.99
C GLY A 38 -5.62 -20.72 4.65
N GLY A 39 -5.33 -19.88 5.63
CA GLY A 39 -4.03 -19.84 6.28
C GLY A 39 -3.67 -21.13 7.01
N PRO A 40 -2.37 -21.46 7.13
CA PRO A 40 -1.92 -22.75 7.65
C PRO A 40 -2.07 -22.91 9.17
N TYR A 41 -2.39 -21.83 9.90
CA TYR A 41 -2.46 -21.83 11.35
C TYR A 41 -3.91 -21.79 11.85
N PRO A 42 -4.29 -22.65 12.81
CA PRO A 42 -5.43 -22.40 13.67
C PRO A 42 -5.29 -21.05 14.37
N VAL A 43 -6.41 -20.45 14.77
CA VAL A 43 -6.44 -19.13 15.39
C VAL A 43 -6.98 -19.23 16.81
N GLY A 44 -6.37 -18.47 17.72
CA GLY A 44 -6.97 -18.13 19.00
C GLY A 44 -7.00 -16.64 19.23
N CYS A 45 -7.85 -16.17 20.11
CA CYS A 45 -7.96 -14.74 20.41
C CYS A 45 -7.93 -14.43 21.92
N SER A 46 -7.63 -13.19 22.26
CA SER A 46 -7.79 -12.66 23.62
C SER A 46 -9.26 -12.63 24.05
N SER A 47 -9.50 -12.47 25.34
CA SER A 47 -10.85 -12.38 25.88
C SER A 47 -11.61 -11.17 25.32
N VAL A 48 -12.89 -11.40 25.00
CA VAL A 48 -13.95 -10.38 24.85
C VAL A 48 -15.24 -10.90 25.51
N GLU A 49 -15.07 -11.57 26.65
CA GLU A 49 -16.16 -12.21 27.37
C GLU A 49 -17.15 -11.18 27.94
N GLN A 50 -18.43 -11.43 27.71
CA GLN A 50 -19.52 -10.51 28.01
C GLN A 50 -20.67 -11.21 28.74
N ASP A 51 -21.42 -10.42 29.49
CA ASP A 51 -22.69 -10.79 30.10
C ASP A 51 -23.82 -10.12 29.31
N PHE A 52 -24.34 -10.84 28.33
CA PHE A 52 -25.42 -10.34 27.47
C PHE A 52 -26.75 -10.14 28.21
N SER A 53 -26.91 -10.66 29.43
CA SER A 53 -28.11 -10.37 30.24
C SER A 53 -28.21 -8.91 30.69
N ARG A 54 -27.11 -8.14 30.55
CA ARG A 54 -27.07 -6.70 30.81
C ARG A 54 -27.60 -5.86 29.64
N VAL A 55 -27.80 -6.46 28.47
CA VAL A 55 -28.41 -5.78 27.32
C VAL A 55 -29.92 -5.65 27.59
N PRO A 56 -30.48 -4.43 27.57
CA PRO A 56 -31.91 -4.25 27.78
C PRO A 56 -32.75 -5.02 26.75
N PRO A 57 -33.91 -5.58 27.14
CA PRO A 57 -34.76 -6.33 26.22
C PRO A 57 -35.13 -5.52 24.97
N GLY A 58 -34.90 -6.10 23.78
CA GLY A 58 -35.20 -5.46 22.49
C GLY A 58 -34.08 -4.57 21.93
N GLU A 59 -32.98 -4.37 22.67
CA GLU A 59 -31.80 -3.68 22.12
C GLU A 59 -30.89 -4.63 21.34
N ASN A 60 -30.25 -4.11 20.29
CA ASN A 60 -29.20 -4.83 19.59
C ASN A 60 -27.90 -4.74 20.40
N VAL A 61 -27.22 -5.87 20.61
CA VAL A 61 -25.92 -5.93 21.29
C VAL A 61 -24.82 -5.22 20.50
N GLU A 62 -24.90 -5.19 19.16
CA GLU A 62 -23.90 -4.56 18.30
C GLU A 62 -23.77 -3.05 18.59
N TRP A 63 -24.87 -2.39 18.97
CA TRP A 63 -24.86 -1.00 19.41
C TRP A 63 -23.89 -0.73 20.57
N TRP A 64 -23.65 -1.71 21.43
CA TRP A 64 -22.68 -1.59 22.53
C TRP A 64 -21.23 -1.76 22.04
N TRP A 65 -21.02 -2.62 21.04
CA TRP A 65 -19.70 -2.84 20.43
C TRP A 65 -19.26 -1.63 19.60
N GLU A 66 -20.21 -0.99 18.93
CA GLU A 66 -20.02 0.14 18.03
C GLU A 66 -20.11 1.50 18.74
N GLY A 67 -20.60 1.50 19.99
CA GLY A 67 -20.71 2.69 20.82
C GLY A 67 -21.89 3.60 20.48
N VAL A 68 -22.96 3.03 19.92
CA VAL A 68 -24.18 3.73 19.51
C VAL A 68 -24.97 4.19 20.75
N PRO A 69 -25.12 5.51 20.99
CA PRO A 69 -25.88 6.00 22.12
C PRO A 69 -27.38 5.69 22.00
N THR A 70 -28.12 5.78 23.10
CA THR A 70 -29.61 5.75 23.06
C THR A 70 -30.15 6.98 22.35
N ASP A 71 -31.42 6.95 21.90
CA ASP A 71 -32.09 8.15 21.36
C ASP A 71 -32.12 9.33 22.35
N GLY A 72 -32.05 9.03 23.66
CA GLY A 72 -31.93 10.03 24.73
C GLY A 72 -30.50 10.51 24.99
N GLY A 73 -29.51 10.10 24.18
CA GLY A 73 -28.11 10.50 24.29
C GLY A 73 -27.31 9.78 25.38
N THR A 74 -27.86 8.72 25.99
CA THR A 74 -27.11 7.92 26.97
C THR A 74 -26.07 7.08 26.25
N GLN A 75 -24.81 7.22 26.64
CA GLN A 75 -23.70 6.50 26.04
C GLN A 75 -23.79 5.00 26.31
N ARG A 76 -23.51 4.20 25.28
CA ARG A 76 -23.33 2.75 25.38
C ARG A 76 -21.90 2.41 25.00
N TYR A 77 -21.31 1.44 25.69
CA TYR A 77 -20.03 0.88 25.27
C TYR A 77 -19.82 -0.51 25.84
N LEU A 78 -19.09 -1.34 25.10
CA LEU A 78 -18.80 -2.74 25.40
C LEU A 78 -18.25 -2.95 26.83
N THR A 79 -17.54 -1.98 27.41
CA THR A 79 -17.03 -2.08 28.80
C THR A 79 -18.12 -2.36 29.82
N ALA A 80 -19.36 -1.92 29.60
CA ALA A 80 -20.49 -2.21 30.49
C ALA A 80 -20.95 -3.67 30.42
N LEU A 81 -20.70 -4.34 29.30
CA LEU A 81 -21.07 -5.74 29.08
C LEU A 81 -19.97 -6.72 29.51
N LEU A 82 -18.73 -6.28 29.65
CA LEU A 82 -17.61 -7.17 30.03
C LEU A 82 -17.90 -7.89 31.36
N SER A 83 -17.72 -9.20 31.36
CA SER A 83 -17.95 -10.07 32.53
C SER A 83 -16.65 -10.47 33.24
N THR A 84 -15.50 -10.07 32.69
CA THR A 84 -14.17 -10.44 33.18
C THR A 84 -13.16 -9.30 33.03
N SER A 85 -12.15 -9.27 33.89
CA SER A 85 -11.00 -8.36 33.76
C SER A 85 -9.92 -8.87 32.79
N ALA A 86 -10.11 -10.05 32.21
CA ALA A 86 -9.18 -10.62 31.23
C ALA A 86 -9.24 -9.95 29.87
N THR A 87 -10.36 -9.30 29.55
CA THR A 87 -10.52 -8.49 28.35
C THR A 87 -9.70 -7.21 28.50
N PRO A 88 -8.71 -6.93 27.65
CA PRO A 88 -7.90 -5.74 27.79
C PRO A 88 -8.73 -4.48 27.51
N VAL A 89 -8.66 -3.52 28.45
CA VAL A 89 -9.27 -2.19 28.31
C VAL A 89 -8.17 -1.16 28.51
N LEU A 90 -7.92 -0.37 27.47
CA LEU A 90 -6.91 0.68 27.42
C LEU A 90 -7.54 2.02 27.76
N THR A 91 -6.77 2.90 28.40
CA THR A 91 -7.14 4.32 28.54
C THR A 91 -6.35 5.13 27.53
N VAL A 92 -7.02 5.59 26.47
CA VAL A 92 -6.40 6.42 25.43
C VAL A 92 -6.47 7.88 25.87
N GLN A 93 -5.32 8.51 26.03
CA GLN A 93 -5.22 9.94 26.33
C GLN A 93 -5.41 10.75 25.04
N ILE A 94 -6.29 11.74 25.07
CA ILE A 94 -6.56 12.63 23.95
C ILE A 94 -5.77 13.93 24.18
N PRO A 95 -4.84 14.30 23.28
CA PRO A 95 -4.07 15.53 23.42
C PRO A 95 -4.96 16.78 23.54
N ASP A 96 -4.46 17.80 24.23
CA ASP A 96 -5.14 19.10 24.35
C ASP A 96 -4.94 19.94 23.08
N ASP A 97 -5.58 19.49 21.99
CA ASP A 97 -5.58 20.15 20.69
C ASP A 97 -7.01 20.29 20.17
N GLY A 98 -7.58 21.48 20.34
CA GLY A 98 -8.97 21.77 19.97
C GLY A 98 -9.26 21.70 18.47
N ASP A 99 -8.26 21.87 17.59
CA ASP A 99 -8.48 21.79 16.14
C ASP A 99 -8.73 20.34 15.69
N LEU A 100 -8.04 19.40 16.33
CA LEU A 100 -8.15 17.97 16.02
C LEU A 100 -9.25 17.31 16.82
N TYR A 101 -9.31 17.57 18.12
CA TYR A 101 -10.11 16.79 19.05
C TYR A 101 -11.36 17.52 19.56
N GLY A 102 -11.55 18.78 19.17
CA GLY A 102 -12.73 19.57 19.50
C GLY A 102 -13.11 19.48 20.99
N PRO A 103 -14.36 19.10 21.33
CA PRO A 103 -14.79 19.01 22.73
C PRO A 103 -14.14 17.86 23.54
N HIS A 104 -13.39 16.98 22.89
CA HIS A 104 -12.68 15.86 23.54
C HIS A 104 -11.21 16.16 23.84
N ALA A 105 -10.71 17.34 23.45
CA ALA A 105 -9.34 17.76 23.73
C ALA A 105 -9.02 17.71 25.23
N GLY A 106 -7.85 17.17 25.58
CA GLY A 106 -7.40 17.05 26.98
C GLY A 106 -8.15 16.02 27.82
N THR A 107 -8.99 15.17 27.21
CA THR A 107 -9.74 14.12 27.90
C THR A 107 -9.10 12.74 27.71
N SER A 108 -9.78 11.69 28.15
CA SER A 108 -9.38 10.31 27.85
C SER A 108 -10.61 9.43 27.61
N ILE A 109 -10.43 8.36 26.84
CA ILE A 109 -11.51 7.41 26.57
C ILE A 109 -11.05 5.96 26.81
N PRO A 110 -11.95 5.07 27.29
CA PRO A 110 -11.66 3.65 27.32
C PRO A 110 -11.79 3.06 25.91
N VAL A 111 -10.85 2.19 25.55
CA VAL A 111 -10.84 1.40 24.31
C VAL A 111 -10.62 -0.07 24.65
N VAL A 112 -11.58 -0.92 24.29
CA VAL A 112 -11.45 -2.39 24.41
C VAL A 112 -10.58 -2.90 23.26
N LEU A 113 -9.81 -3.96 23.52
CA LEU A 113 -8.92 -4.58 22.53
C LEU A 113 -9.23 -6.06 22.32
N LEU A 114 -9.29 -6.49 21.07
CA LEU A 114 -9.24 -7.89 20.68
C LEU A 114 -7.92 -8.18 19.96
N VAL A 115 -7.23 -9.25 20.36
CA VAL A 115 -6.02 -9.73 19.69
C VAL A 115 -6.24 -11.16 19.23
N CYS A 116 -6.22 -11.41 17.91
CA CYS A 116 -6.29 -12.75 17.33
C CYS A 116 -4.92 -13.15 16.77
N TYR A 117 -4.52 -14.40 16.96
CA TYR A 117 -3.15 -14.85 16.71
C TYR A 117 -3.09 -16.33 16.29
N PRO A 118 -2.07 -16.73 15.52
CA PRO A 118 -1.75 -18.13 15.26
C PRO A 118 -1.62 -18.92 16.56
N THR A 119 -2.30 -20.06 16.66
CA THR A 119 -2.21 -20.97 17.81
C THR A 119 -1.93 -22.40 17.36
N ASP A 120 -1.39 -23.22 18.25
CA ASP A 120 -1.13 -24.62 17.93
C ASP A 120 -2.44 -25.43 17.87
N PRO A 121 -2.56 -26.46 17.02
CA PRO A 121 -3.78 -27.28 16.89
C PRO A 121 -4.28 -27.89 18.21
N GLY A 122 -3.40 -28.08 19.19
CA GLY A 122 -3.72 -28.57 20.53
C GLY A 122 -4.21 -27.51 21.51
N ASN A 123 -4.56 -26.29 21.07
CA ASN A 123 -5.11 -25.27 21.94
C ASN A 123 -6.47 -25.73 22.53
N PRO A 124 -6.58 -25.91 23.87
CA PRO A 124 -7.77 -26.47 24.50
C PRO A 124 -8.89 -25.45 24.69
N TYR A 125 -8.65 -24.16 24.43
CA TYR A 125 -9.65 -23.13 24.63
C TYR A 125 -10.86 -23.36 23.72
N ALA A 126 -12.06 -23.07 24.25
CA ALA A 126 -13.28 -23.17 23.48
C ALA A 126 -13.52 -21.89 22.68
N ASP A 127 -14.25 -22.00 21.59
CA ASP A 127 -14.74 -20.82 20.86
C ASP A 127 -15.78 -20.09 21.72
N TYR A 128 -15.82 -18.76 21.59
CA TYR A 128 -16.79 -17.91 22.27
C TYR A 128 -17.87 -17.51 21.28
N ALA A 129 -19.08 -18.05 21.48
CA ALA A 129 -20.24 -17.74 20.64
C ALA A 129 -20.71 -16.30 20.85
N LEU A 130 -20.97 -15.60 19.75
CA LEU A 130 -21.55 -14.27 19.73
C LEU A 130 -23.07 -14.37 19.42
N PRO A 131 -23.89 -13.43 19.92
CA PRO A 131 -25.33 -13.40 19.61
C PRO A 131 -25.64 -13.24 18.11
N THR A 132 -24.68 -12.78 17.32
CA THR A 132 -24.76 -12.67 15.85
C THR A 132 -24.65 -14.00 15.12
N GLY A 133 -24.40 -15.11 15.84
CA GLY A 133 -24.14 -16.43 15.25
C GLY A 133 -22.68 -16.65 14.81
N ARG A 134 -21.83 -15.63 14.91
CA ARG A 134 -20.38 -15.73 14.75
C ARG A 134 -19.71 -16.22 16.04
N SER A 135 -18.41 -16.48 16.00
CA SER A 135 -17.64 -16.87 17.18
C SER A 135 -16.24 -16.27 17.18
N VAL A 136 -15.73 -15.94 18.37
CA VAL A 136 -14.31 -15.63 18.58
C VAL A 136 -13.57 -16.94 18.83
N PRO A 137 -12.61 -17.34 17.97
CA PRO A 137 -12.02 -18.67 18.03
C PRO A 137 -11.07 -18.82 19.22
N ARG A 138 -11.10 -19.99 19.86
CA ARG A 138 -10.19 -20.42 20.95
C ARG A 138 -9.90 -19.29 21.94
N MET A 139 -10.97 -18.64 22.40
CA MET A 139 -10.88 -17.38 23.16
C MET A 139 -10.31 -17.63 24.56
N GLN A 140 -9.31 -16.84 24.97
CA GLN A 140 -8.79 -16.81 26.34
C GLN A 140 -9.91 -16.49 27.35
N ARG A 141 -9.88 -17.13 28.52
CA ARG A 141 -10.73 -16.80 29.69
C ARG A 141 -9.91 -16.16 30.80
N SER A 142 -10.55 -15.83 31.92
CA SER A 142 -9.85 -15.24 33.06
C SER A 142 -8.71 -16.12 33.59
N GLY A 143 -7.50 -15.56 33.61
CA GLY A 143 -6.28 -16.25 34.03
C GLY A 143 -5.58 -17.05 32.92
N ASP A 144 -6.18 -17.18 31.74
CA ASP A 144 -5.53 -17.85 30.62
C ASP A 144 -4.42 -16.98 30.00
N PRO A 145 -3.20 -17.52 29.81
CA PRO A 145 -2.17 -16.81 29.06
C PRO A 145 -2.44 -16.88 27.54
N PRO A 146 -1.89 -15.95 26.75
CA PRO A 146 -1.90 -16.07 25.30
C PRO A 146 -1.13 -17.32 24.84
N ARG A 147 -1.74 -18.09 23.93
CA ARG A 147 -1.20 -19.34 23.40
C ARG A 147 -0.76 -19.21 21.94
N LEU A 148 0.21 -18.32 21.67
CA LEU A 148 0.76 -18.14 20.32
C LEU A 148 1.51 -19.40 19.88
N SER A 149 1.28 -19.83 18.63
CA SER A 149 1.85 -21.05 18.05
C SER A 149 3.36 -21.09 18.17
N SER A 150 3.91 -22.25 18.49
CA SER A 150 5.35 -22.50 18.62
C SER A 150 6.10 -22.56 17.28
N ALA A 151 5.38 -22.54 16.15
CA ALA A 151 5.97 -22.56 14.81
C ALA A 151 6.91 -21.38 14.52
N ARG A 152 6.73 -20.26 15.23
CA ARG A 152 7.62 -19.09 15.15
C ARG A 152 7.97 -18.57 16.54
N ALA A 153 9.21 -18.15 16.71
CA ALA A 153 9.68 -17.53 17.96
C ALA A 153 8.91 -16.23 18.26
N ARG A 154 8.84 -15.34 17.26
CA ARG A 154 8.10 -14.07 17.31
C ARG A 154 7.25 -13.86 16.08
N TRP A 155 6.03 -13.38 16.25
CA TRP A 155 5.06 -13.17 15.18
C TRP A 155 5.00 -11.70 14.76
N PRO A 156 4.79 -11.40 13.46
CA PRO A 156 4.56 -10.05 13.00
C PRO A 156 3.23 -9.54 13.53
N VAL A 157 3.15 -8.23 13.76
CA VAL A 157 1.94 -7.58 14.28
C VAL A 157 1.18 -6.93 13.12
N LEU A 158 -0.13 -7.15 13.07
CA LEU A 158 -1.02 -6.49 12.13
C LEU A 158 -2.06 -5.67 12.90
N LEU A 159 -1.93 -4.35 12.87
CA LEU A 159 -2.96 -3.45 13.38
C LEU A 159 -4.18 -3.51 12.49
N TYR A 160 -5.34 -3.84 13.06
CA TYR A 160 -6.59 -3.95 12.33
C TYR A 160 -7.51 -2.79 12.71
N SER A 161 -7.94 -2.00 11.74
CA SER A 161 -8.86 -0.89 11.98
C SER A 161 -10.12 -1.08 11.15
N HIS A 162 -11.27 -1.20 11.81
CA HIS A 162 -12.57 -1.34 11.17
C HIS A 162 -13.04 -0.01 10.54
N GLY A 163 -14.10 -0.05 9.73
CA GLY A 163 -14.75 1.14 9.17
C GLY A 163 -15.56 1.93 10.19
N TYR A 164 -16.07 3.10 9.77
CA TYR A 164 -16.95 3.94 10.60
C TYR A 164 -18.09 3.14 11.21
N ALA A 165 -18.36 3.35 12.49
CA ALA A 165 -19.47 2.71 13.22
C ALA A 165 -19.44 1.17 13.25
N GLY A 166 -18.31 0.54 12.88
CA GLY A 166 -18.09 -0.89 13.05
C GLY A 166 -17.46 -1.25 14.40
N SER A 167 -17.10 -2.52 14.54
CA SER A 167 -16.29 -3.04 15.65
C SER A 167 -15.57 -4.35 15.24
N PRO A 168 -14.54 -4.80 15.96
CA PRO A 168 -13.85 -6.07 15.68
C PRO A 168 -14.75 -7.32 15.66
N ILE A 169 -15.95 -7.28 16.24
CA ILE A 169 -16.87 -8.42 16.34
C ILE A 169 -18.30 -8.14 15.84
N SER A 170 -18.58 -6.95 15.30
CA SER A 170 -19.83 -6.69 14.58
C SER A 170 -19.72 -7.11 13.13
N GLY A 171 -20.87 -7.43 12.51
CA GLY A 171 -20.93 -7.97 11.15
C GLY A 171 -19.95 -9.12 10.89
N ASP A 172 -19.12 -8.98 9.85
CA ASP A 172 -18.17 -10.00 9.40
C ASP A 172 -16.70 -9.71 9.75
N TYR A 173 -16.42 -8.65 10.52
CA TYR A 173 -15.06 -8.23 10.83
C TYR A 173 -14.23 -9.36 11.47
N VAL A 174 -14.79 -10.11 12.43
CA VAL A 174 -14.09 -11.21 13.10
C VAL A 174 -13.59 -12.29 12.13
N THR A 175 -14.26 -12.49 10.99
CA THR A 175 -13.83 -13.42 9.94
C THR A 175 -12.55 -12.93 9.27
N ALA A 176 -12.48 -11.63 8.93
CA ALA A 176 -11.28 -11.03 8.35
C ALA A 176 -10.10 -11.06 9.33
N LEU A 177 -10.33 -10.74 10.61
CA LEU A 177 -9.30 -10.85 11.66
C LEU A 177 -8.75 -12.29 11.75
N THR A 178 -9.65 -13.27 11.76
CA THR A 178 -9.30 -14.69 11.86
C THR A 178 -8.53 -15.15 10.62
N LEU A 179 -8.94 -14.74 9.42
CA LEU A 179 -8.22 -15.07 8.20
C LEU A 179 -6.80 -14.51 8.24
N LEU A 180 -6.63 -13.21 8.50
CA LEU A 180 -5.30 -12.58 8.60
C LEU A 180 -4.44 -13.24 9.68
N ALA A 181 -5.03 -13.59 10.83
CA ALA A 181 -4.32 -14.32 11.87
C ALA A 181 -3.89 -15.72 11.41
N SER A 182 -4.74 -16.44 10.68
CA SER A 182 -4.42 -17.78 10.15
C SER A 182 -3.25 -17.76 9.17
N HIS A 183 -2.96 -16.61 8.54
CA HIS A 183 -1.81 -16.39 7.67
C HIS A 183 -0.54 -15.96 8.40
N GLY A 184 -0.53 -16.00 9.74
CA GLY A 184 0.69 -15.82 10.51
C GLY A 184 0.90 -14.42 11.06
N TYR A 185 -0.17 -13.69 11.38
CA TYR A 185 -0.10 -12.37 12.02
C TYR A 185 -0.75 -12.38 13.41
N ALA A 186 -0.15 -11.70 14.38
CA ALA A 186 -0.87 -11.28 15.57
C ALA A 186 -1.69 -10.02 15.22
N VAL A 187 -2.98 -10.22 15.00
CA VAL A 187 -3.92 -9.18 14.56
C VAL A 187 -4.48 -8.45 15.79
N VAL A 188 -4.24 -7.15 15.87
CA VAL A 188 -4.53 -6.30 17.04
C VAL A 188 -5.61 -5.30 16.66
N ALA A 189 -6.81 -5.46 17.21
CA ALA A 189 -8.02 -4.78 16.75
C ALA A 189 -8.72 -4.02 17.89
N PRO A 190 -8.54 -2.68 17.99
CA PRO A 190 -9.27 -1.87 18.95
C PRO A 190 -10.75 -1.71 18.57
N PHE A 191 -11.60 -1.60 19.59
CA PHE A 191 -12.99 -1.17 19.48
C PHE A 191 -13.05 0.35 19.56
N HIS A 192 -13.00 1.04 18.41
CA HIS A 192 -12.95 2.51 18.41
C HIS A 192 -14.19 3.13 19.09
N GLY A 193 -15.37 2.56 18.85
CA GLY A 193 -16.63 3.04 19.43
C GLY A 193 -16.95 4.45 18.93
N ASP A 194 -16.86 4.65 17.61
CA ASP A 194 -16.84 5.95 16.91
C ASP A 194 -18.01 6.86 17.32
N GLN A 195 -19.21 6.27 17.50
CA GLN A 195 -20.43 7.01 17.83
C GLN A 195 -20.48 7.58 19.25
N ARG A 196 -19.52 7.23 20.11
CA ARG A 196 -19.31 7.89 21.40
C ARG A 196 -18.68 9.28 21.28
N ILE A 197 -18.01 9.52 20.15
CA ILE A 197 -17.31 10.77 19.85
C ILE A 197 -18.16 11.58 18.86
N ALA A 198 -18.54 10.96 17.74
CA ALA A 198 -19.35 11.58 16.70
C ALA A 198 -20.51 10.66 16.29
N ASN A 199 -21.73 11.01 16.66
CA ASN A 199 -22.94 10.30 16.25
C ASN A 199 -23.48 10.91 14.95
N LEU A 200 -22.89 10.54 13.81
CA LEU A 200 -23.38 10.92 12.49
C LEU A 200 -24.15 9.77 11.86
N ARG A 201 -25.36 10.05 11.38
CA ARG A 201 -26.08 9.17 10.44
C ARG A 201 -25.68 9.56 9.03
N LEU A 202 -24.67 8.89 8.48
CA LEU A 202 -24.15 9.13 7.13
C LEU A 202 -25.02 8.40 6.10
N GLU A 203 -26.34 8.60 6.10
CA GLU A 203 -27.23 7.99 5.11
C GLU A 203 -27.39 8.86 3.85
N ASP A 204 -27.03 10.14 3.91
CA ASP A 204 -27.08 11.05 2.76
C ASP A 204 -25.81 11.92 2.69
N ALA A 205 -24.98 11.70 1.67
CA ALA A 205 -23.79 12.51 1.37
C ALA A 205 -24.08 14.02 1.16
N SER A 206 -25.37 14.39 1.04
CA SER A 206 -25.85 15.78 0.98
C SER A 206 -25.95 16.49 2.34
N ASP A 207 -25.84 15.78 3.47
CA ASP A 207 -25.93 16.38 4.82
C ASP A 207 -24.56 16.86 5.38
N LEU A 208 -23.46 16.57 4.67
CA LEU A 208 -22.10 16.93 5.10
C LEU A 208 -21.88 18.45 5.22
N LEU A 209 -22.65 19.25 4.47
CA LEU A 209 -22.58 20.72 4.48
C LEU A 209 -23.45 21.36 5.57
N PHE A 210 -24.46 20.64 6.10
CA PHE A 210 -25.30 21.09 7.23
C PHE A 210 -24.64 20.83 8.60
N ALA A 211 -23.59 20.01 8.65
CA ALA A 211 -22.91 19.55 9.86
C ALA A 211 -21.80 20.49 10.39
N LEU A 212 -21.85 21.81 10.16
CA LEU A 212 -20.89 22.76 10.76
C LEU A 212 -20.81 22.65 12.29
N GLY A 213 -21.89 22.23 12.95
CA GLY A 213 -21.95 22.03 14.41
C GLY A 213 -21.29 20.74 14.91
N GLU A 214 -21.29 19.67 14.11
CA GLU A 214 -20.73 18.36 14.48
C GLU A 214 -19.39 18.06 13.79
N PHE A 215 -18.96 18.91 12.86
CA PHE A 215 -17.70 18.78 12.14
C PHE A 215 -16.51 18.58 13.09
N ALA A 216 -16.42 19.38 14.15
CA ALA A 216 -15.35 19.26 15.14
C ALA A 216 -15.34 17.89 15.84
N LYS A 217 -16.51 17.27 16.05
CA LYS A 217 -16.60 15.92 16.61
C LYS A 217 -16.24 14.85 15.58
N PHE A 218 -16.64 15.02 14.32
CA PHE A 218 -16.25 14.11 13.24
C PHE A 218 -14.72 14.09 13.04
N THR A 219 -14.09 15.27 13.02
CA THR A 219 -12.64 15.41 13.02
C THR A 219 -12.02 14.75 14.25
N ALA A 220 -12.59 14.97 15.44
CA ALA A 220 -12.14 14.31 16.67
C ALA A 220 -12.21 12.79 16.60
N MET A 221 -13.29 12.25 16.07
CA MET A 221 -13.46 10.80 15.91
C MET A 221 -12.38 10.22 15.00
N GLN A 222 -12.16 10.82 13.82
CA GLN A 222 -11.09 10.42 12.90
C GLN A 222 -9.70 10.52 13.56
N ALA A 223 -9.42 11.60 14.29
CA ALA A 223 -8.13 11.85 14.93
C ALA A 223 -7.86 10.94 16.15
N VAL A 224 -8.89 10.44 16.83
CA VAL A 224 -8.72 9.54 17.99
C VAL A 224 -8.39 8.10 17.59
N ARG A 225 -8.88 7.64 16.43
CA ARG A 225 -8.61 6.29 15.91
C ARG A 225 -7.12 5.92 15.82
N PRO A 226 -6.22 6.75 15.24
CA PRO A 226 -4.79 6.45 15.23
C PRO A 226 -4.16 6.43 16.63
N LEU A 227 -4.67 7.22 17.59
CA LEU A 227 -4.24 7.15 19.00
C LEU A 227 -4.61 5.80 19.64
N ALA A 228 -5.81 5.29 19.34
CA ALA A 228 -6.24 3.98 19.81
C ALA A 228 -5.39 2.83 19.22
N LEU A 229 -5.03 2.93 17.93
CA LEU A 229 -4.12 1.98 17.29
C LEU A 229 -2.72 2.01 17.92
N ALA A 230 -2.17 3.20 18.15
CA ALA A 230 -0.86 3.36 18.79
C ALA A 230 -0.86 2.83 20.24
N ALA A 231 -1.90 3.13 21.03
CA ALA A 231 -2.05 2.61 22.39
C ALA A 231 -2.22 1.09 22.41
N ALA A 232 -2.93 0.51 21.44
CA ALA A 232 -3.05 -0.94 21.28
C ALA A 232 -1.71 -1.59 20.95
N LEU A 233 -0.91 -0.97 20.07
CA LEU A 233 0.44 -1.41 19.76
C LEU A 233 1.36 -1.35 21.00
N ASP A 234 1.33 -0.24 21.73
CA ASP A 234 2.08 -0.07 22.98
C ASP A 234 1.71 -1.15 24.00
N HIS A 235 0.42 -1.46 24.13
CA HIS A 235 -0.05 -2.50 25.04
C HIS A 235 0.54 -3.87 24.71
N VAL A 236 0.41 -4.33 23.47
CA VAL A 236 0.87 -5.69 23.11
C VAL A 236 2.39 -5.79 23.08
N LEU A 237 3.11 -4.71 22.75
CA LEU A 237 4.57 -4.69 22.78
C LEU A 237 5.15 -4.44 24.18
N GLY A 238 4.33 -4.01 25.14
CA GLY A 238 4.73 -3.73 26.52
C GLY A 238 4.24 -4.74 27.57
N THR A 239 3.36 -5.68 27.20
CA THR A 239 2.74 -6.62 28.16
C THR A 239 3.43 -7.99 28.15
N PRO A 240 3.84 -8.54 29.31
CA PRO A 240 4.42 -9.88 29.40
C PRO A 240 3.54 -10.95 28.75
N GLY A 241 4.16 -11.94 28.09
CA GLY A 241 3.47 -12.96 27.32
C GLY A 241 3.17 -12.55 25.88
N TRP A 242 2.87 -11.27 25.62
CA TRP A 242 2.79 -10.72 24.26
C TRP A 242 4.16 -10.24 23.79
N MET A 243 4.83 -9.36 24.54
CA MET A 243 6.08 -8.72 24.10
C MET A 243 7.19 -9.74 23.72
N ASP A 244 7.20 -10.90 24.37
CA ASP A 244 8.20 -11.95 24.15
C ASP A 244 7.97 -12.72 22.85
N ARG A 245 6.73 -12.66 22.34
CA ARG A 245 6.22 -13.43 21.20
C ARG A 245 5.86 -12.57 20.00
N LEU A 246 5.98 -11.25 20.08
CA LEU A 246 5.70 -10.31 19.00
C LEU A 246 6.98 -9.64 18.48
N ASP A 247 7.03 -9.41 17.17
CA ASP A 247 8.16 -8.78 16.50
C ASP A 247 7.86 -7.29 16.23
N ALA A 248 8.42 -6.43 17.08
CA ALA A 248 8.27 -4.97 16.96
C ALA A 248 8.92 -4.39 15.69
N SER A 249 9.75 -5.15 14.97
CA SER A 249 10.33 -4.73 13.68
C SER A 249 9.40 -5.01 12.49
N GLN A 250 8.40 -5.87 12.66
CA GLN A 250 7.43 -6.27 11.63
C GLN A 250 6.01 -5.89 12.05
N VAL A 251 5.74 -4.59 12.09
CA VAL A 251 4.39 -4.04 12.37
C VAL A 251 3.80 -3.50 11.08
N ALA A 252 2.62 -3.99 10.71
CA ALA A 252 1.86 -3.51 9.56
C ALA A 252 0.41 -3.16 9.93
N GLY A 253 -0.35 -2.63 8.99
CA GLY A 253 -1.76 -2.30 9.18
C GLY A 253 -2.67 -2.84 8.09
N PHE A 254 -3.88 -3.25 8.48
CA PHE A 254 -5.02 -3.47 7.59
C PHE A 254 -6.20 -2.59 8.03
N GLY A 255 -6.75 -1.80 7.13
CA GLY A 255 -7.82 -0.86 7.43
C GLY A 255 -8.97 -0.91 6.43
N ALA A 256 -10.20 -1.10 6.90
CA ALA A 256 -11.39 -0.99 6.06
C ALA A 256 -12.00 0.41 6.19
N SER A 257 -12.39 1.07 5.09
CA SER A 257 -13.03 2.40 5.13
C SER A 257 -12.21 3.41 5.97
N GLN A 258 -12.78 4.07 6.97
CA GLN A 258 -12.03 4.96 7.90
C GLN A 258 -10.90 4.25 8.66
N GLY A 259 -10.90 2.92 8.69
CA GLY A 259 -9.76 2.15 9.16
C GLY A 259 -8.51 2.37 8.32
N GLY A 260 -8.66 2.48 7.00
CA GLY A 260 -7.56 2.82 6.10
C GLY A 260 -7.07 4.25 6.31
N GLU A 261 -8.00 5.20 6.47
CA GLU A 261 -7.69 6.58 6.85
C GLU A 261 -6.87 6.65 8.15
N SER A 262 -7.33 5.93 9.18
CA SER A 262 -6.68 5.90 10.50
C SER A 262 -5.22 5.43 10.41
N LEU A 263 -4.93 4.45 9.55
CA LEU A 263 -3.57 3.96 9.36
C LEU A 263 -2.69 4.97 8.60
N MET A 264 -3.26 5.73 7.64
CA MET A 264 -2.54 6.82 6.99
C MET A 264 -2.25 7.97 7.95
N LEU A 265 -3.20 8.34 8.79
CA LEU A 265 -3.02 9.34 9.85
C LEU A 265 -1.96 8.89 10.87
N MET A 266 -1.97 7.60 11.25
CA MET A 266 -0.92 7.01 12.08
C MET A 266 0.45 7.07 11.39
N ALA A 267 0.51 6.87 10.07
CA ALA A 267 1.73 6.94 9.28
C ALA A 267 2.23 8.37 9.02
N GLY A 268 1.53 9.42 9.45
CA GLY A 268 1.97 10.81 9.30
C GLY A 268 1.10 11.71 8.43
N ALA A 269 0.06 11.19 7.78
CA ALA A 269 -0.83 12.01 6.97
C ALA A 269 -1.51 13.10 7.81
N LYS A 270 -1.80 14.24 7.19
CA LYS A 270 -2.57 15.31 7.81
C LYS A 270 -4.06 15.12 7.57
N LEU A 271 -4.88 15.23 8.60
CA LEU A 271 -6.34 15.19 8.54
C LEU A 271 -6.90 16.57 8.17
N THR A 272 -7.94 16.64 7.35
CA THR A 272 -8.73 17.86 7.11
C THR A 272 -9.42 18.30 8.39
N VAL A 273 -9.10 19.51 8.87
CA VAL A 273 -9.62 20.08 10.13
C VAL A 273 -10.46 21.33 9.94
N SER A 274 -10.78 21.71 8.70
CA SER A 274 -11.70 22.82 8.45
C SER A 274 -12.45 22.67 7.13
N VAL A 275 -13.58 23.39 7.02
CA VAL A 275 -14.33 23.51 5.76
C VAL A 275 -13.50 24.18 4.65
N GLY A 276 -12.51 25.01 5.02
CA GLY A 276 -11.54 25.58 4.09
C GLY A 276 -10.51 24.57 3.55
N LEU A 277 -10.60 23.30 3.96
CA LEU A 277 -9.68 22.21 3.62
C LEU A 277 -8.25 22.41 4.16
N SER A 278 -8.10 23.15 5.27
CA SER A 278 -6.84 23.14 6.01
C SER A 278 -6.64 21.78 6.65
N SER A 279 -5.40 21.28 6.69
CA SER A 279 -5.08 20.00 7.28
C SER A 279 -4.04 20.09 8.39
N LYS A 280 -4.11 19.18 9.36
CA LYS A 280 -3.21 19.11 10.52
C LYS A 280 -2.75 17.68 10.76
N GLN A 281 -1.45 17.51 11.07
CA GLN A 281 -0.90 16.20 11.36
C GLN A 281 -1.44 15.69 12.70
N VAL A 282 -1.97 14.46 12.71
CA VAL A 282 -2.52 13.85 13.93
C VAL A 282 -1.40 13.24 14.76
N MET A 283 -0.57 12.42 14.12
CA MET A 283 0.63 11.81 14.70
C MET A 283 1.54 11.31 13.57
N ALA A 284 2.70 10.72 13.91
CA ALA A 284 3.54 9.98 12.99
C ALA A 284 4.26 8.84 13.74
N ASP A 285 3.82 7.61 13.54
CA ASP A 285 4.39 6.43 14.21
C ASP A 285 5.26 5.62 13.24
N SER A 286 6.58 5.73 13.44
CA SER A 286 7.59 5.06 12.61
C SER A 286 7.61 3.53 12.73
N ARG A 287 6.85 2.94 13.67
CA ARG A 287 6.77 1.48 13.82
C ARG A 287 5.98 0.85 12.69
N LEU A 288 4.99 1.54 12.13
CA LEU A 288 4.17 1.05 11.02
C LEU A 288 5.01 0.94 9.73
N LYS A 289 5.17 -0.28 9.21
CA LYS A 289 6.07 -0.62 8.08
C LYS A 289 5.36 -0.81 6.76
N ALA A 290 4.07 -1.10 6.77
CA ALA A 290 3.24 -1.22 5.56
C ALA A 290 1.78 -1.02 5.95
N VAL A 291 0.98 -0.48 5.03
CA VAL A 291 -0.46 -0.29 5.18
C VAL A 291 -1.18 -0.95 4.01
N THR A 292 -2.21 -1.72 4.32
CA THR A 292 -3.14 -2.30 3.35
C THR A 292 -4.54 -1.83 3.69
N THR A 293 -5.34 -1.54 2.68
CA THR A 293 -6.69 -1.01 2.89
C THR A 293 -7.71 -1.59 1.93
N TYR A 294 -8.96 -1.67 2.39
CA TYR A 294 -10.11 -2.10 1.61
C TYR A 294 -11.22 -1.06 1.70
N VAL A 295 -11.77 -0.67 0.54
CA VAL A 295 -12.70 0.46 0.36
C VAL A 295 -12.30 1.68 1.21
N PRO A 296 -11.03 2.11 1.18
CA PRO A 296 -10.50 3.08 2.15
C PRO A 296 -11.20 4.43 2.04
N TYR A 297 -11.56 5.05 3.17
CA TYR A 297 -12.18 6.37 3.21
C TYR A 297 -11.13 7.48 3.11
N PHE A 298 -10.85 7.97 1.91
CA PHE A 298 -9.97 9.14 1.71
C PHE A 298 -10.77 10.43 1.53
N GLY A 299 -12.01 10.44 2.01
CA GLY A 299 -12.94 11.55 1.87
C GLY A 299 -13.72 11.50 0.56
N GLN A 300 -14.39 12.60 0.26
CA GLN A 300 -15.19 12.81 -0.94
C GLN A 300 -14.46 13.76 -1.89
N SER A 301 -14.81 13.77 -3.18
CA SER A 301 -14.17 14.64 -4.17
C SER A 301 -14.27 16.14 -3.83
N PHE A 302 -15.35 16.55 -3.17
CA PHE A 302 -15.54 17.93 -2.69
C PHE A 302 -15.06 18.14 -1.25
N PHE A 303 -14.71 17.07 -0.53
CA PHE A 303 -14.25 17.10 0.85
C PHE A 303 -13.21 16.01 1.11
N PRO A 304 -11.97 16.20 0.64
CA PRO A 304 -10.89 15.22 0.83
C PRO A 304 -10.54 15.04 2.31
N ALA A 305 -10.18 13.81 2.69
CA ALA A 305 -9.77 13.49 4.06
C ALA A 305 -8.42 14.13 4.42
N PHE A 306 -7.52 14.30 3.44
CA PHE A 306 -6.14 14.72 3.69
C PHE A 306 -5.84 16.13 3.18
N GLY A 307 -6.66 17.10 3.54
CA GLY A 307 -6.53 18.49 3.10
C GLY A 307 -6.80 18.70 1.62
N ARG A 308 -6.66 19.95 1.18
CA ARG A 308 -6.88 20.35 -0.21
C ARG A 308 -6.05 19.49 -1.17
N ASP A 309 -6.73 18.95 -2.19
CA ASP A 309 -6.15 18.09 -3.23
C ASP A 309 -5.36 16.90 -2.67
N GLN A 310 -5.76 16.40 -1.49
CA GLN A 310 -5.09 15.34 -0.73
C GLN A 310 -3.64 15.67 -0.31
N ASN A 311 -3.21 16.93 -0.30
CA ASN A 311 -1.81 17.32 -0.03
C ASN A 311 -1.27 16.91 1.36
N GLY A 312 -2.14 16.54 2.28
CA GLY A 312 -1.81 16.06 3.60
C GLY A 312 -1.05 14.74 3.59
N VAL A 313 -1.15 13.94 2.51
CA VAL A 313 -0.39 12.70 2.37
C VAL A 313 1.09 12.92 2.09
N ASP A 314 1.48 14.11 1.61
CA ASP A 314 2.89 14.49 1.38
C ASP A 314 3.70 14.48 2.69
N ALA A 315 3.03 14.57 3.84
CA ALA A 315 3.66 14.55 5.17
C ALA A 315 3.83 13.13 5.73
N MET A 316 3.32 12.10 5.04
CA MET A 316 3.46 10.72 5.49
C MET A 316 4.92 10.31 5.55
N LEU A 317 5.25 9.49 6.55
CA LEU A 317 6.44 8.66 6.50
C LEU A 317 6.38 7.78 5.24
N PRO A 318 7.52 7.33 4.68
CA PRO A 318 7.57 6.56 3.44
C PRO A 318 7.13 5.10 3.65
N VAL A 319 5.92 4.92 4.16
CA VAL A 319 5.28 3.64 4.47
C VAL A 319 4.55 3.15 3.22
N PRO A 320 4.93 1.98 2.67
CA PRO A 320 4.23 1.35 1.56
C PRO A 320 2.72 1.25 1.78
N LEU A 321 1.94 1.59 0.75
CA LEU A 321 0.47 1.57 0.81
C LEU A 321 -0.15 0.73 -0.31
N LEU A 322 -1.02 -0.21 0.07
CA LEU A 322 -1.99 -0.83 -0.83
C LEU A 322 -3.38 -0.26 -0.54
N ALA A 323 -4.04 0.21 -1.60
CA ALA A 323 -5.44 0.56 -1.60
C ALA A 323 -6.22 -0.36 -2.53
N ILE A 324 -7.28 -0.99 -2.03
CA ILE A 324 -8.22 -1.77 -2.82
C ILE A 324 -9.56 -1.05 -2.76
N ALA A 325 -10.04 -0.53 -3.88
CA ALA A 325 -11.23 0.32 -3.96
C ALA A 325 -12.26 -0.26 -4.93
N GLY A 326 -13.55 -0.08 -4.62
CA GLY A 326 -14.64 -0.46 -5.52
C GLY A 326 -14.94 0.63 -6.54
N THR A 327 -15.22 0.27 -7.80
CA THR A 327 -15.55 1.27 -8.83
C THR A 327 -16.97 1.84 -8.69
N ALA A 328 -17.85 1.15 -7.94
CA ALA A 328 -19.21 1.60 -7.63
C ALA A 328 -19.35 2.19 -6.22
N ASP A 329 -18.24 2.37 -5.50
CA ASP A 329 -18.25 2.96 -4.15
C ASP A 329 -18.58 4.46 -4.21
N THR A 330 -19.73 4.84 -3.65
CA THR A 330 -20.19 6.24 -3.56
C THR A 330 -19.93 6.88 -2.19
N THR A 331 -19.59 6.08 -1.17
CA THR A 331 -19.25 6.57 0.17
C THR A 331 -17.78 6.94 0.28
N SER A 332 -16.92 6.17 -0.39
CA SER A 332 -15.50 6.48 -0.60
C SER A 332 -15.13 6.30 -2.08
N PRO A 333 -15.35 7.34 -2.91
CA PRO A 333 -15.12 7.23 -4.34
C PRO A 333 -13.64 7.00 -4.65
N ILE A 334 -13.37 6.04 -5.56
CA ILE A 334 -12.01 5.69 -6.01
C ILE A 334 -11.21 6.91 -6.51
N GLY A 335 -11.87 7.93 -7.07
CA GLY A 335 -11.19 9.16 -7.50
C GLY A 335 -10.45 9.89 -6.37
N ALA A 336 -11.04 9.95 -5.16
CA ALA A 336 -10.35 10.53 -4.00
C ALA A 336 -9.15 9.68 -3.55
N VAL A 337 -9.24 8.35 -3.76
CA VAL A 337 -8.15 7.41 -3.52
C VAL A 337 -7.02 7.63 -4.51
N GLU A 338 -7.33 7.75 -5.81
CA GLU A 338 -6.35 8.04 -6.86
C GLU A 338 -5.58 9.34 -6.62
N GLU A 339 -6.28 10.41 -6.26
CA GLU A 339 -5.65 11.72 -5.98
C GLU A 339 -4.60 11.63 -4.88
N ALA A 340 -4.91 10.92 -3.78
CA ALA A 340 -3.97 10.69 -2.70
C ALA A 340 -2.80 9.80 -3.15
N MET A 341 -3.10 8.70 -3.84
CA MET A 341 -2.08 7.74 -4.29
C MET A 341 -1.10 8.35 -5.29
N LYS A 342 -1.54 9.24 -6.18
CA LYS A 342 -0.67 9.93 -7.16
C LYS A 342 0.39 10.83 -6.49
N ARG A 343 0.14 11.29 -5.27
CA ARG A 343 1.07 12.14 -4.50
C ARG A 343 2.17 11.37 -3.77
N LEU A 344 1.96 10.09 -3.52
CA LEU A 344 2.91 9.27 -2.76
C LEU A 344 4.12 8.90 -3.62
N SER A 345 5.32 8.92 -3.02
CA SER A 345 6.57 8.57 -3.71
C SER A 345 7.08 7.17 -3.36
N GLN A 346 6.68 6.66 -2.20
CA GLN A 346 6.98 5.30 -1.76
C GLN A 346 6.21 4.24 -2.56
N SER A 347 6.46 2.96 -2.23
CA SER A 347 5.70 1.86 -2.84
C SER A 347 4.21 2.04 -2.62
N ARG A 348 3.44 1.99 -3.71
CA ARG A 348 2.03 2.30 -3.69
C ARG A 348 1.32 1.50 -4.77
N ILE A 349 0.21 0.86 -4.42
CA ILE A 349 -0.60 0.11 -5.37
C ILE A 349 -2.07 0.44 -5.12
N LEU A 350 -2.77 0.87 -6.17
CA LEU A 350 -4.22 0.98 -6.19
C LEU A 350 -4.78 -0.14 -7.07
N VAL A 351 -5.60 -0.99 -6.48
CA VAL A 351 -6.40 -2.00 -7.16
C VAL A 351 -7.85 -1.53 -7.20
N ALA A 352 -8.46 -1.53 -8.38
CA ALA A 352 -9.88 -1.34 -8.56
C ALA A 352 -10.58 -2.70 -8.62
N LEU A 353 -11.70 -2.82 -7.92
CA LEU A 353 -12.64 -3.94 -8.04
C LEU A 353 -13.88 -3.45 -8.78
N GLU A 354 -14.13 -3.99 -9.97
CA GLU A 354 -15.21 -3.53 -10.83
C GLU A 354 -16.60 -3.84 -10.21
N GLY A 355 -17.47 -2.84 -10.16
CA GLY A 355 -18.84 -2.96 -9.68
C GLY A 355 -19.01 -3.08 -8.16
N VAL A 356 -17.91 -3.10 -7.39
CA VAL A 356 -17.97 -3.21 -5.93
C VAL A 356 -18.41 -1.87 -5.30
N GLU A 357 -19.42 -1.93 -4.43
CA GLU A 357 -19.96 -0.80 -3.66
C GLU A 357 -19.24 -0.65 -2.29
N HIS A 358 -19.66 0.33 -1.48
CA HIS A 358 -19.12 0.51 -0.13
C HIS A 358 -19.58 -0.60 0.81
N GLY A 359 -18.74 -1.60 1.02
CA GLY A 359 -19.04 -2.72 1.89
C GLY A 359 -18.15 -3.91 1.61
N PHE A 360 -18.26 -4.95 2.42
CA PHE A 360 -17.54 -6.19 2.14
C PHE A 360 -18.21 -6.92 0.98
N ASP A 361 -17.46 -7.12 -0.11
CA ASP A 361 -17.90 -7.94 -1.22
C ASP A 361 -17.37 -9.37 -1.08
N ALA A 362 -18.27 -10.31 -0.85
CA ALA A 362 -17.90 -11.71 -0.62
C ALA A 362 -17.32 -12.37 -1.89
N ALA A 363 -17.75 -11.93 -3.08
CA ALA A 363 -17.23 -12.47 -4.33
C ALA A 363 -15.75 -12.10 -4.54
N SER A 364 -15.36 -10.89 -4.14
CA SER A 364 -13.98 -10.38 -4.22
C SER A 364 -13.09 -10.80 -3.04
N SER A 365 -13.56 -11.69 -2.15
CA SER A 365 -12.79 -12.08 -0.97
C SER A 365 -11.43 -12.69 -1.32
N GLY A 366 -11.36 -13.48 -2.40
CA GLY A 366 -10.09 -14.05 -2.87
C GLY A 366 -9.09 -12.97 -3.26
N ASP A 367 -9.57 -11.94 -3.95
CA ASP A 367 -8.81 -10.80 -4.45
C ASP A 367 -8.27 -9.95 -3.30
N ILE A 368 -9.19 -9.52 -2.40
CA ILE A 368 -8.89 -8.63 -1.27
C ILE A 368 -7.74 -9.19 -0.43
N PHE A 369 -7.85 -10.46 -0.04
CA PHE A 369 -6.87 -11.07 0.86
C PHE A 369 -5.59 -11.50 0.13
N THR A 370 -5.66 -11.90 -1.15
CA THR A 370 -4.46 -12.24 -1.92
C THR A 370 -3.58 -11.01 -2.12
N TRP A 371 -4.15 -9.89 -2.59
CA TRP A 371 -3.42 -8.63 -2.71
C TRP A 371 -2.85 -8.16 -1.37
N THR A 372 -3.67 -8.19 -0.32
CA THR A 372 -3.27 -7.80 1.04
C THR A 372 -2.07 -8.60 1.52
N LEU A 373 -2.14 -9.94 1.49
CA LEU A 373 -1.10 -10.80 2.03
C LEU A 373 0.17 -10.77 1.17
N GLN A 374 0.03 -10.66 -0.16
CA GLN A 374 1.16 -10.48 -1.06
C GLN A 374 1.91 -9.18 -0.78
N PHE A 375 1.17 -8.08 -0.59
CA PHE A 375 1.73 -6.77 -0.26
C PHE A 375 2.42 -6.77 1.11
N LEU A 376 1.80 -7.37 2.12
CA LEU A 376 2.38 -7.46 3.45
C LEU A 376 3.63 -8.34 3.47
N ALA A 377 3.67 -9.44 2.72
CA ALA A 377 4.87 -10.25 2.56
C ALA A 377 6.01 -9.43 1.93
N ALA A 378 5.73 -8.74 0.81
CA ALA A 378 6.71 -7.91 0.12
C ALA A 378 7.29 -6.79 0.97
N HIS A 379 6.45 -6.08 1.74
CA HIS A 379 6.85 -4.83 2.39
C HIS A 379 7.01 -4.89 3.92
N ALA A 380 6.19 -5.69 4.61
CA ALA A 380 6.29 -5.82 6.08
C ALA A 380 7.23 -6.95 6.50
N GLN A 381 7.37 -8.00 5.68
CA GLN A 381 8.29 -9.11 5.94
C GLN A 381 9.60 -9.02 5.14
N ASP A 382 9.70 -8.05 4.22
CA ASP A 382 10.80 -7.88 3.26
C ASP A 382 11.08 -9.15 2.42
N ASP A 383 10.01 -9.87 2.07
CA ASP A 383 10.09 -11.04 1.19
C ASP A 383 10.32 -10.59 -0.26
N ARG A 384 11.51 -10.92 -0.77
CA ARG A 384 11.99 -10.55 -2.10
C ARG A 384 11.23 -11.25 -3.22
N ASP A 385 10.85 -12.51 -3.05
CA ASP A 385 10.07 -13.24 -4.05
C ASP A 385 8.64 -12.72 -4.09
N ALA A 386 8.09 -12.38 -2.91
CA ALA A 386 6.79 -11.74 -2.83
C ALA A 386 6.80 -10.36 -3.51
N ARG A 387 7.88 -9.59 -3.35
CA ARG A 387 8.05 -8.29 -4.00
C ARG A 387 8.15 -8.39 -5.53
N ALA A 388 8.91 -9.37 -6.04
CA ALA A 388 8.98 -9.66 -7.48
C ALA A 388 7.60 -10.02 -8.04
N THR A 389 6.87 -10.89 -7.32
CA THR A 389 5.52 -11.31 -7.69
C THR A 389 4.55 -10.13 -7.68
N LEU A 390 4.57 -9.30 -6.63
CA LEU A 390 3.71 -8.14 -6.49
C LEU A 390 3.89 -7.12 -7.63
N GLN A 391 5.13 -6.86 -8.06
CA GLN A 391 5.39 -5.94 -9.17
C GLN A 391 4.81 -6.46 -10.51
N ARG A 392 4.80 -7.78 -10.70
CA ARG A 392 4.38 -8.43 -11.94
C ARG A 392 2.90 -8.80 -11.98
N MET A 393 2.30 -9.04 -10.82
CA MET A 393 0.90 -9.40 -10.66
C MET A 393 -0.02 -8.28 -11.13
N GLU A 394 -1.01 -8.64 -11.95
CA GLU A 394 -2.02 -7.71 -12.48
C GLU A 394 -3.41 -8.00 -11.90
N ARG A 395 -3.71 -9.28 -11.61
CA ARG A 395 -5.02 -9.73 -11.14
C ARG A 395 -4.96 -11.03 -10.33
N VAL A 396 -6.05 -11.33 -9.61
CA VAL A 396 -6.26 -12.61 -8.93
C VAL A 396 -7.22 -13.49 -9.74
N ALA A 397 -6.93 -14.79 -9.82
CA ALA A 397 -7.79 -15.72 -10.55
C ALA A 397 -9.09 -16.04 -9.77
N GLY A 398 -10.21 -16.14 -10.50
CA GLY A 398 -11.44 -16.73 -9.97
C GLY A 398 -12.21 -15.89 -8.94
N GLY A 399 -11.81 -14.64 -8.75
CA GLY A 399 -12.47 -13.65 -7.92
C GLY A 399 -13.33 -12.66 -8.70
N GLY A 400 -13.47 -11.43 -8.15
CA GLY A 400 -14.05 -10.29 -8.86
C GLY A 400 -13.19 -9.84 -10.06
N ASP A 401 -13.66 -8.86 -10.84
CA ASP A 401 -12.80 -8.23 -11.86
C ASP A 401 -11.91 -7.18 -11.19
N ASP A 402 -10.69 -7.62 -10.82
CA ASP A 402 -9.69 -6.79 -10.19
C ASP A 402 -8.65 -6.30 -11.22
N ARG A 403 -8.29 -5.02 -11.12
CA ARG A 403 -7.26 -4.44 -11.98
C ARG A 403 -6.42 -3.41 -11.26
N ARG A 404 -5.14 -3.39 -11.60
CA ARG A 404 -4.20 -2.39 -11.12
C ARG A 404 -4.43 -1.05 -11.84
N VAL A 405 -4.58 0.03 -11.09
CA VAL A 405 -4.85 1.38 -11.62
C VAL A 405 -3.63 2.29 -11.45
N ILE A 406 -3.01 2.24 -10.26
CA ILE A 406 -1.76 2.94 -9.96
C ILE A 406 -0.83 1.90 -9.37
N ASP A 407 0.42 1.87 -9.81
CA ASP A 407 1.42 1.02 -9.18
C ASP A 407 2.82 1.61 -9.20
N TYR A 408 3.52 1.38 -8.10
CA TYR A 408 4.95 1.42 -8.03
C TYR A 408 5.38 0.51 -6.89
N THR A 409 6.17 -0.52 -7.21
CA THR A 409 6.81 -1.37 -6.21
C THR A 409 8.28 -1.00 -6.17
N ALA A 410 8.70 -0.27 -5.14
CA ALA A 410 10.10 0.06 -4.97
C ALA A 410 10.90 -1.22 -4.70
N PRO A 411 12.12 -1.35 -5.23
CA PRO A 411 12.91 -2.54 -5.01
C PRO A 411 13.36 -2.64 -3.55
N ALA A 412 13.66 -3.86 -3.08
CA ALA A 412 14.24 -4.08 -1.76
C ALA A 412 15.62 -3.41 -1.66
N PRO A 413 16.08 -3.01 -0.45
CA PRO A 413 17.39 -2.40 -0.27
C PRO A 413 18.52 -3.21 -0.94
N ALA A 414 19.43 -2.53 -1.61
CA ALA A 414 20.55 -3.18 -2.30
C ALA A 414 21.49 -3.85 -1.27
N THR A 415 21.91 -5.08 -1.57
CA THR A 415 22.85 -5.85 -0.74
C THR A 415 23.98 -6.43 -1.59
N GLY A 416 25.18 -6.55 -1.02
CA GLY A 416 26.34 -7.16 -1.68
C GLY A 416 26.68 -6.50 -3.04
N GLY A 417 26.56 -7.28 -4.11
CA GLY A 417 26.84 -6.83 -5.49
C GLY A 417 25.72 -6.04 -6.15
N GLU A 418 24.60 -5.79 -5.47
CA GLU A 418 23.47 -5.03 -6.03
C GLU A 418 23.73 -3.52 -6.02
N ARG A 419 23.16 -2.81 -6.99
CA ARG A 419 23.14 -1.35 -7.11
C ARG A 419 21.73 -0.87 -7.41
N ILE A 420 21.39 0.33 -6.96
CA ILE A 420 20.17 1.02 -7.35
C ILE A 420 20.46 1.83 -8.60
N VAL A 421 19.71 1.57 -9.67
CA VAL A 421 19.70 2.39 -10.88
C VAL A 421 18.64 3.46 -10.70
N VAL A 422 19.08 4.72 -10.66
CA VAL A 422 18.23 5.88 -10.38
C VAL A 422 17.78 6.53 -11.69
N GLU A 423 16.48 6.78 -11.84
CA GLU A 423 15.92 7.57 -12.93
C GLU A 423 15.97 9.08 -12.62
N PHE A 424 16.45 9.84 -13.60
CA PHE A 424 16.41 11.29 -13.64
C PHE A 424 15.62 11.76 -14.85
N GLN A 425 14.90 12.86 -14.71
CA GLN A 425 14.19 13.55 -15.79
C GLN A 425 14.77 14.95 -15.99
N ASN A 426 14.84 15.39 -17.24
CA ASN A 426 15.11 16.76 -17.61
C ASN A 426 13.90 17.31 -18.40
N ASP A 427 13.24 18.32 -17.82
CA ASP A 427 11.99 18.86 -18.36
C ASP A 427 12.20 19.70 -19.63
N GLU A 428 13.35 20.37 -19.76
CA GLU A 428 13.68 21.15 -20.97
C GLU A 428 13.95 20.26 -22.19
N LEU A 429 14.52 19.08 -21.94
CA LEU A 429 14.81 18.09 -22.99
C LEU A 429 13.65 17.11 -23.22
N ALA A 430 12.70 17.02 -22.29
CA ALA A 430 11.75 15.91 -22.18
C ALA A 430 12.44 14.52 -22.20
N HIS A 431 13.61 14.42 -21.56
CA HIS A 431 14.46 13.22 -21.60
C HIS A 431 14.64 12.59 -20.21
N PHE A 432 14.81 11.27 -20.21
CA PHE A 432 15.18 10.47 -19.04
C PHE A 432 16.64 10.01 -19.11
N PHE A 433 17.25 9.86 -17.93
CA PHE A 433 18.61 9.38 -17.74
C PHE A 433 18.68 8.40 -16.56
N TYR A 434 19.61 7.44 -16.63
CA TYR A 434 19.75 6.36 -15.66
C TYR A 434 21.19 6.20 -15.24
N THR A 435 21.42 6.06 -13.93
CA THR A 435 22.75 5.71 -13.44
C THR A 435 22.73 4.83 -12.21
N ALA A 436 23.65 3.87 -12.17
CA ALA A 436 23.98 3.07 -11.00
C ALA A 436 25.23 3.61 -10.27
N ASP A 437 25.88 4.64 -10.83
CA ASP A 437 27.07 5.26 -10.27
C ASP A 437 26.65 6.36 -9.28
N VAL A 438 27.08 6.20 -8.03
CA VAL A 438 26.69 7.09 -6.93
C VAL A 438 27.27 8.49 -7.08
N ASP A 439 28.44 8.63 -7.70
CA ASP A 439 29.09 9.93 -7.90
C ASP A 439 28.43 10.68 -9.08
N GLU A 440 28.03 9.94 -10.13
CA GLU A 440 27.25 10.51 -11.25
C GLU A 440 25.86 10.97 -10.77
N ALA A 441 25.18 10.15 -9.96
CA ALA A 441 23.91 10.54 -9.35
C ALA A 441 24.05 11.79 -8.46
N ALA A 442 25.08 11.85 -7.62
CA ALA A 442 25.35 13.01 -6.76
C ALA A 442 25.66 14.28 -7.57
N MET A 443 26.36 14.16 -8.70
CA MET A 443 26.63 15.28 -9.61
C MET A 443 25.34 15.83 -10.24
N LEU A 444 24.42 14.95 -10.66
CA LEU A 444 23.12 15.35 -11.21
C LEU A 444 22.24 16.01 -10.15
N ASP A 445 22.20 15.44 -8.94
CA ASP A 445 21.50 16.03 -7.80
C ASP A 445 22.01 17.44 -7.46
N ALA A 446 23.33 17.66 -7.55
CA ALA A 446 23.92 18.97 -7.30
C ALA A 446 23.52 20.01 -8.36
N GLY A 447 23.28 19.59 -9.61
CA GLY A 447 22.86 20.46 -10.70
C GLY A 447 23.85 21.58 -11.08
N VAL A 448 25.09 21.56 -10.57
CA VAL A 448 26.10 22.61 -10.80
C VAL A 448 26.84 22.39 -12.11
N ILE A 449 27.32 21.16 -12.36
CA ILE A 449 28.11 20.81 -13.55
C ILE A 449 27.19 20.44 -14.71
N VAL A 450 26.12 19.70 -14.43
CA VAL A 450 25.11 19.27 -15.41
C VAL A 450 23.73 19.65 -14.86
N PRO A 451 23.22 20.86 -15.18
CA PRO A 451 21.94 21.34 -14.64
C PRO A 451 20.73 20.67 -15.30
N GLY A 452 19.56 20.86 -14.70
CA GLY A 452 18.26 20.51 -15.29
C GLY A 452 17.75 19.10 -15.03
N TRP A 453 18.52 18.26 -14.31
CA TRP A 453 18.11 16.90 -13.96
C TRP A 453 17.50 16.84 -12.56
N ARG A 454 16.38 16.12 -12.43
CA ARG A 454 15.73 15.83 -11.15
C ARG A 454 15.40 14.36 -11.04
N ARG A 455 15.57 13.77 -9.84
CA ARG A 455 15.11 12.40 -9.58
C ARG A 455 13.60 12.32 -9.76
N THR A 456 13.13 11.26 -10.41
CA THR A 456 11.68 11.03 -10.60
C THR A 456 11.04 10.28 -9.44
N GLY A 457 11.86 9.57 -8.63
CA GLY A 457 11.42 8.67 -7.58
C GLY A 457 11.28 7.21 -8.03
N PHE A 458 11.28 6.96 -9.35
CA PHE A 458 11.34 5.61 -9.90
C PHE A 458 12.78 5.11 -9.91
N VAL A 459 12.97 3.88 -9.40
CA VAL A 459 14.26 3.20 -9.43
C VAL A 459 14.04 1.71 -9.70
N PHE A 460 15.07 1.05 -10.19
CA PHE A 460 15.15 -0.42 -10.23
C PHE A 460 16.52 -0.87 -9.75
N LYS A 461 16.68 -2.15 -9.40
CA LYS A 461 17.99 -2.70 -9.04
C LYS A 461 18.71 -3.28 -10.25
N ALA A 462 20.02 -3.33 -10.14
CA ALA A 462 20.87 -4.06 -11.06
C ALA A 462 22.04 -4.67 -10.26
N TRP A 463 22.87 -5.46 -10.91
CA TRP A 463 24.17 -5.81 -10.36
C TRP A 463 25.22 -4.76 -10.73
N ASP A 464 26.22 -4.60 -9.87
CA ASP A 464 27.40 -3.79 -10.13
C ASP A 464 28.06 -4.24 -11.45
N ARG A 465 28.60 -3.27 -12.21
CA ARG A 465 29.22 -3.53 -13.52
C ARG A 465 30.35 -4.58 -13.49
N PHE A 466 31.00 -4.77 -12.34
CA PHE A 466 32.06 -5.76 -12.12
C PHE A 466 31.57 -7.07 -11.52
N PHE A 467 30.28 -7.21 -11.25
CA PHE A 467 29.72 -8.43 -10.70
C PHE A 467 29.69 -9.57 -11.72
N ALA A 468 29.70 -10.82 -11.25
CA ALA A 468 29.76 -11.98 -12.14
C ALA A 468 28.41 -12.32 -12.79
N SER A 469 27.30 -12.00 -12.13
CA SER A 469 25.94 -12.31 -12.60
C SER A 469 25.43 -11.29 -13.61
N GLY A 470 24.60 -11.77 -14.53
CA GLY A 470 23.95 -10.96 -15.55
C GLY A 470 24.88 -10.52 -16.70
N ASP A 471 24.27 -9.98 -17.73
CA ASP A 471 24.90 -9.41 -18.90
C ASP A 471 25.20 -7.92 -18.68
N ALA A 472 26.32 -7.44 -19.23
CA ALA A 472 26.76 -6.06 -19.05
C ALA A 472 25.96 -5.10 -19.94
N SER A 473 25.39 -4.06 -19.34
CA SER A 473 24.63 -3.02 -20.02
C SER A 473 25.58 -2.04 -20.71
N CYS A 474 25.63 -2.07 -22.04
CA CYS A 474 26.35 -1.09 -22.83
C CYS A 474 25.59 0.25 -22.81
N ARG A 475 26.27 1.32 -22.38
CA ARG A 475 25.77 2.69 -22.43
C ARG A 475 26.39 3.44 -23.61
N TYR A 476 25.55 3.93 -24.49
CA TYR A 476 25.95 4.76 -25.63
C TYR A 476 25.33 6.16 -25.53
N PHE A 477 26.12 7.16 -25.89
CA PHE A 477 25.71 8.56 -25.98
C PHE A 477 25.53 8.98 -27.44
N THR A 478 24.54 9.82 -27.71
CA THR A 478 24.39 10.51 -29.00
C THR A 478 24.11 11.99 -28.78
N SER A 479 24.52 12.81 -29.74
CA SER A 479 24.12 14.21 -29.86
C SER A 479 23.64 14.48 -31.28
N ARG A 480 22.39 14.90 -31.41
CA ARG A 480 21.72 15.17 -32.69
C ARG A 480 21.14 16.57 -32.65
N GLY A 481 21.71 17.47 -33.46
CA GLY A 481 21.23 18.86 -33.54
C GLY A 481 21.30 19.63 -32.21
N GLY A 482 22.24 19.28 -31.32
CA GLY A 482 22.38 19.90 -30.00
C GLY A 482 21.55 19.24 -28.89
N VAL A 483 20.65 18.32 -29.24
CA VAL A 483 19.89 17.50 -28.28
C VAL A 483 20.67 16.21 -28.03
N TYR A 484 20.82 15.81 -26.77
CA TYR A 484 21.63 14.67 -26.36
C TYR A 484 20.83 13.62 -25.64
N SER A 485 21.24 12.36 -25.77
CA SER A 485 20.56 11.24 -25.16
C SER A 485 21.48 10.05 -24.95
N HIS A 486 20.99 9.09 -24.16
CA HIS A 486 21.67 7.86 -23.83
C HIS A 486 20.81 6.65 -24.19
N PHE A 487 21.48 5.56 -24.54
CA PHE A 487 20.85 4.27 -24.79
C PHE A 487 21.54 3.17 -23.98
N TYR A 488 20.74 2.24 -23.45
CA TYR A 488 21.20 1.14 -22.59
C TYR A 488 20.71 -0.19 -23.14
N SER A 489 21.60 -1.17 -23.24
CA SER A 489 21.25 -2.52 -23.66
C SER A 489 22.16 -3.57 -23.05
N ILE A 490 21.59 -4.71 -22.67
CA ILE A 490 22.32 -5.92 -22.33
C ILE A 490 22.32 -6.94 -23.49
N TRP A 491 21.64 -6.65 -24.59
CA TRP A 491 21.56 -7.54 -25.74
C TRP A 491 22.73 -7.30 -26.69
N ALA A 492 23.64 -8.27 -26.78
CA ALA A 492 24.89 -8.12 -27.52
C ALA A 492 24.73 -7.68 -29.01
N PRO A 493 23.74 -8.18 -29.77
CA PRO A 493 23.48 -7.68 -31.13
C PRO A 493 23.11 -6.19 -31.18
N GLU A 494 22.30 -5.68 -30.25
CA GLU A 494 21.93 -4.26 -30.19
C GLU A 494 23.14 -3.39 -29.83
N CYS A 495 23.97 -3.83 -28.89
CA CYS A 495 25.25 -3.17 -28.60
C CYS A 495 26.18 -3.14 -29.84
N ALA A 496 26.22 -4.22 -30.63
CA ALA A 496 27.03 -4.27 -31.85
C ALA A 496 26.51 -3.32 -32.94
N ILE A 497 25.19 -3.16 -33.07
CA ILE A 497 24.57 -2.18 -33.97
C ILE A 497 24.96 -0.76 -33.57
N LEU A 498 24.82 -0.41 -32.28
CA LEU A 498 25.21 0.90 -31.76
C LEU A 498 26.71 1.18 -31.93
N ALA A 499 27.56 0.16 -31.75
CA ALA A 499 28.99 0.28 -31.97
C ALA A 499 29.39 0.59 -33.43
N ALA A 500 28.57 0.15 -34.39
CA ALA A 500 28.81 0.34 -35.82
C ALA A 500 28.28 1.67 -36.36
N ASP A 501 27.37 2.34 -35.66
CA ASP A 501 26.79 3.62 -36.06
C ASP A 501 27.64 4.80 -35.53
N PRO A 502 28.24 5.63 -36.41
CA PRO A 502 29.09 6.75 -36.01
C PRO A 502 28.36 7.86 -35.27
N LEU A 503 27.02 7.87 -35.24
CA LEU A 503 26.23 8.81 -34.43
C LEU A 503 26.20 8.44 -32.94
N TRP A 504 26.66 7.24 -32.58
CA TRP A 504 26.71 6.76 -31.21
C TRP A 504 28.15 6.63 -30.73
N ARG A 505 28.38 7.06 -29.48
CA ARG A 505 29.66 6.94 -28.80
C ARG A 505 29.50 6.03 -27.59
N PHE A 506 30.28 4.96 -27.54
CA PHE A 506 30.35 4.12 -26.34
C PHE A 506 30.90 4.93 -25.17
N GLU A 507 30.23 4.83 -24.02
CA GLU A 507 30.66 5.49 -22.79
C GLU A 507 31.11 4.51 -21.72
N ALA A 508 30.30 3.49 -21.44
CA ALA A 508 30.54 2.60 -20.31
C ALA A 508 29.80 1.27 -20.43
N LEU A 509 30.23 0.31 -19.62
CA LEU A 509 29.36 -0.76 -19.13
C LEU A 509 28.75 -0.27 -17.81
N ALA A 510 27.48 0.14 -17.85
CA ALA A 510 26.85 0.93 -16.77
C ALA A 510 26.49 0.08 -15.55
N PHE A 511 25.91 -1.09 -15.78
CA PHE A 511 25.48 -2.05 -14.75
C PHE A 511 25.30 -3.42 -15.39
N ARG A 512 24.87 -4.43 -14.63
CA ARG A 512 24.54 -5.77 -15.13
C ARG A 512 23.09 -6.15 -14.83
N ALA A 513 22.43 -6.83 -15.76
CA ALA A 513 21.06 -7.35 -15.61
C ALA A 513 20.87 -8.65 -16.40
N GLU A 514 19.76 -9.37 -16.18
CA GLU A 514 19.44 -10.59 -16.93
C GLU A 514 18.53 -10.27 -18.13
N LEU A 515 18.75 -10.95 -19.26
CA LEU A 515 17.85 -10.85 -20.42
C LEU A 515 16.50 -11.51 -20.13
N PRO A 516 15.38 -10.91 -20.54
CA PRO A 516 14.08 -11.55 -20.62
C PRO A 516 14.13 -12.88 -21.39
N ALA A 517 13.55 -13.94 -20.83
CA ALA A 517 13.54 -15.30 -21.39
C ALA A 517 12.20 -15.62 -22.08
N LEU A 518 11.89 -16.90 -22.31
CA LEU A 518 10.60 -17.32 -22.89
C LEU A 518 9.40 -16.90 -22.01
N GLU A 519 9.56 -17.02 -20.70
CA GLU A 519 8.77 -16.25 -19.73
C GLU A 519 9.41 -14.86 -19.64
N ASP A 520 8.59 -13.82 -19.67
CA ASP A 520 9.02 -12.42 -19.70
C ASP A 520 10.19 -12.15 -18.73
N CYS A 521 10.03 -12.48 -17.45
CA CYS A 521 11.14 -12.69 -16.52
C CYS A 521 10.97 -13.98 -15.71
N PRO A 522 12.05 -14.66 -15.28
CA PRO A 522 11.91 -15.81 -14.39
C PRO A 522 11.32 -15.39 -13.02
N PRO A 523 10.70 -16.31 -12.25
CA PRO A 523 10.28 -16.04 -10.88
C PRO A 523 11.43 -15.50 -10.02
N GLY A 524 11.12 -14.61 -9.07
CA GLY A 524 12.15 -13.95 -8.23
C GLY A 524 12.91 -12.81 -8.92
N ARG A 525 12.43 -12.36 -10.09
CA ARG A 525 12.92 -11.15 -10.79
C ARG A 525 11.80 -10.16 -11.05
N MET A 526 12.13 -8.87 -10.90
CA MET A 526 11.30 -7.76 -11.36
C MET A 526 11.55 -7.52 -12.84
N ARG A 527 10.49 -7.12 -13.56
CA ARG A 527 10.55 -6.71 -14.97
C ARG A 527 10.86 -5.22 -15.06
N VAL A 528 11.79 -4.87 -15.95
CA VAL A 528 11.99 -3.51 -16.44
C VAL A 528 11.61 -3.44 -17.93
N THR A 529 10.60 -2.63 -18.23
CA THR A 529 10.09 -2.37 -19.57
C THR A 529 10.71 -1.11 -20.16
N ARG A 530 11.12 -1.18 -21.41
CA ARG A 530 11.63 -0.03 -22.18
C ARG A 530 10.51 0.59 -22.99
N VAL A 531 10.37 1.91 -22.91
CA VAL A 531 9.48 2.71 -23.75
C VAL A 531 10.29 3.78 -24.49
N TYR A 532 9.88 4.13 -25.70
CA TYR A 532 10.64 4.95 -26.64
C TYR A 532 9.86 6.18 -27.11
N ASN A 533 10.49 7.35 -27.08
CA ASN A 533 9.88 8.62 -27.47
C ASN A 533 9.68 8.83 -28.99
N LEU A 534 9.93 7.83 -29.84
CA LEU A 534 9.77 7.93 -31.29
C LEU A 534 10.53 9.10 -31.97
N MET A 535 11.72 9.46 -31.47
CA MET A 535 12.51 10.62 -31.91
C MET A 535 11.83 11.98 -31.62
N ASP A 536 10.81 12.03 -30.78
CA ASP A 536 10.21 13.30 -30.39
C ASP A 536 11.25 14.23 -29.74
N GLY A 537 11.13 15.53 -29.98
CA GLY A 537 12.15 16.51 -29.58
C GLY A 537 13.46 16.46 -30.40
N GLY A 538 13.59 15.59 -31.41
CA GLY A 538 14.70 15.58 -32.37
C GLY A 538 15.88 14.67 -32.02
N ALA A 539 15.80 13.93 -30.91
CA ALA A 539 16.75 12.89 -30.51
C ALA A 539 16.01 11.68 -29.93
N PRO A 540 16.58 10.46 -30.03
CA PRO A 540 15.95 9.30 -29.43
C PRO A 540 16.09 9.36 -27.91
N ASN A 541 15.06 9.05 -27.14
CA ASN A 541 15.16 8.84 -25.70
C ASN A 541 14.29 7.67 -25.26
N HIS A 542 14.81 6.89 -24.32
CA HIS A 542 14.17 5.69 -23.80
C HIS A 542 14.00 5.81 -22.30
N ARG A 543 12.83 5.40 -21.81
CA ARG A 543 12.51 5.29 -20.39
C ARG A 543 12.42 3.82 -20.01
N PHE A 544 12.91 3.47 -18.82
CA PHE A 544 13.03 2.11 -18.29
C PHE A 544 12.25 2.01 -16.97
N LEU A 545 11.10 1.34 -17.02
CA LEU A 545 10.09 1.38 -15.97
C LEU A 545 9.77 0.00 -15.40
N THR A 546 9.49 -0.03 -14.10
CA THR A 546 8.92 -1.20 -13.40
C THR A 546 7.43 -1.03 -13.09
N SER A 547 6.87 0.16 -13.31
CA SER A 547 5.46 0.47 -13.05
C SER A 547 4.62 0.26 -14.31
N ALA A 548 3.56 -0.56 -14.24
CA ALA A 548 2.68 -0.74 -15.40
C ALA A 548 1.77 0.46 -15.62
N SER A 549 1.26 1.08 -14.55
CA SER A 549 0.48 2.31 -14.67
C SER A 549 1.28 3.45 -15.31
N GLU A 550 2.58 3.55 -14.98
CA GLU A 550 3.46 4.55 -15.61
C GLU A 550 3.75 4.21 -17.07
N ILE A 551 3.93 2.93 -17.41
CA ILE A 551 4.09 2.49 -18.81
C ILE A 551 2.84 2.84 -19.63
N ALA A 552 1.65 2.57 -19.10
CA ALA A 552 0.38 2.93 -19.75
C ALA A 552 0.25 4.45 -19.92
N HIS A 553 0.64 5.24 -18.92
CA HIS A 553 0.68 6.69 -19.03
C HIS A 553 1.64 7.16 -20.14
N MET A 554 2.83 6.57 -20.25
CA MET A 554 3.77 6.90 -21.33
C MET A 554 3.20 6.56 -22.71
N GLU A 555 2.48 5.44 -22.85
CA GLU A 555 1.79 5.06 -24.09
C GLU A 555 0.69 6.07 -24.45
N ASP A 556 -0.08 6.55 -23.48
CA ASP A 556 -1.07 7.62 -23.67
C ASP A 556 -0.44 8.95 -24.12
N GLU A 557 0.84 9.19 -23.78
CA GLU A 557 1.65 10.33 -24.21
C GLU A 557 2.42 10.06 -25.53
N ASP A 558 1.94 9.12 -26.35
CA ASP A 558 2.49 8.74 -27.66
C ASP A 558 3.91 8.09 -27.62
N TRP A 559 4.35 7.54 -26.49
CA TRP A 559 5.58 6.73 -26.44
C TRP A 559 5.30 5.29 -26.88
N TYR A 560 6.28 4.70 -27.58
CA TYR A 560 6.19 3.33 -28.05
C TYR A 560 6.71 2.33 -27.00
N VAL A 561 5.89 1.36 -26.61
CA VAL A 561 6.29 0.29 -25.69
C VAL A 561 7.09 -0.77 -26.44
N GLU A 562 8.40 -0.85 -26.18
CA GLU A 562 9.30 -1.82 -26.81
C GLU A 562 9.31 -3.18 -26.07
N GLY A 563 8.80 -3.21 -24.84
CA GLY A 563 8.67 -4.42 -24.02
C GLY A 563 9.77 -4.56 -22.97
N SER A 564 9.80 -5.71 -22.31
CA SER A 564 10.79 -6.01 -21.27
C SER A 564 12.19 -6.10 -21.86
N VAL A 565 13.14 -5.49 -21.18
CA VAL A 565 14.56 -5.50 -21.59
C VAL A 565 15.50 -5.94 -20.49
N PHE A 566 15.11 -5.80 -19.21
CA PHE A 566 15.88 -6.26 -18.07
C PHE A 566 15.02 -7.05 -17.09
N CYS A 567 15.54 -8.18 -16.63
CA CYS A 567 15.09 -8.88 -15.44
C CYS A 567 16.08 -8.59 -14.31
N THR A 568 15.56 -8.05 -13.21
CA THR A 568 16.40 -7.45 -12.16
C THR A 568 16.10 -8.03 -10.78
N PRO A 569 17.07 -7.96 -9.84
CA PRO A 569 16.80 -8.30 -8.45
C PRO A 569 15.64 -7.46 -7.89
N PRO A 570 14.74 -8.06 -7.09
CA PRO A 570 13.58 -7.38 -6.55
C PRO A 570 13.88 -6.45 -5.39
#